data_AF-A0A7Y2NX36-F1
#
_entry.id   AF-A0A7Y2NX36-F1
#
_cell.length_a   1.000
_cell.length_b   1.000
_cell.length_c   1.000
_cell.angle_alpha   90.00
_cell.angle_beta   90.00
_cell.angle_gamma   90.00
#
_symmetry.space_group_name_H-M   'P 1'
#
loop_
_entity.id
_entity.type
_entity.pdbx_description
1 polymer ?
#
loop_
_entity_poly.entity_id
_entity_poly.type
_entity_poly.pdbx_seq_one_letter_code
_entity_poly.pdbx_strand_id
1 'polypeptide(L)'
;MRRGMQFLAAITIGVAVAACSDDSPTVPSVTPQFVLAPGDPLVCDFPDANKANRNYFAKRSQSLADVKGLLGDMKGAGAGSATATSLGFDIFAIMGQQVGAFHTGGSSDVAGSPAEGSELANQVLACMDPAVTQVATAMDFSGSFESGGGFCVRGGGSGESPCITYDGFAGLAPPPLADFTTWFGLAPKRLIYAAPLNIFISNEVVVGGRYEVSTLPDAAMDNSLGKAIVGMCVPNFGNENRVQHREAGDRATITLLYDPTFLTLCFPPPPPSSGIGLLGWARDLFDWASPKPLFAAATLAGGGTGGGIDDLSLFAVVSAGAINLRFTVQPVDGFLNQTLDTVVVGAFGDGDTPFIDLGITLSIFGNNSVNATLGGPTAPPDPVPPGFGFCVLDGQVGTCSGVTDTLGLVRFGGLSIDKTGGYRLLAQSSDLPSPDSPDATEVVSNLFHIHP
;
A
#
# COMPACT_ATOMS: atom_id res chain seq x y z
N MET A 1 3.04 25.96 73.46
CA MET A 1 4.28 25.79 72.66
C MET A 1 3.96 24.85 71.49
N ARG A 2 4.28 25.28 70.25
CA ARG A 2 4.50 24.51 69.00
C ARG A 2 3.40 23.50 68.57
N ARG A 3 2.56 23.81 67.57
CA ARG A 3 2.73 23.72 66.09
C ARG A 3 2.71 22.28 65.52
N GLY A 4 1.81 22.07 64.55
CA GLY A 4 1.74 20.94 63.59
C GLY A 4 0.37 20.24 63.66
N MET A 5 -0.46 20.09 62.63
CA MET A 5 -0.35 20.26 61.18
C MET A 5 -1.74 20.59 60.63
N GLN A 6 -1.79 21.55 59.70
CA GLN A 6 -2.89 21.74 58.75
C GLN A 6 -2.59 20.88 57.52
N PHE A 7 -3.62 20.27 56.91
CA PHE A 7 -3.99 20.37 55.48
C PHE A 7 -5.04 19.30 55.17
N LEU A 8 -6.29 19.75 55.00
CA LEU A 8 -7.37 18.98 54.37
C LEU A 8 -7.54 19.62 52.99
N ALA A 9 -7.03 18.96 51.95
CA ALA A 9 -7.24 19.36 50.57
C ALA A 9 -8.57 18.79 50.09
N ALA A 10 -9.53 19.68 49.84
CA ALA A 10 -10.76 19.36 49.12
C ALA A 10 -10.42 19.22 47.63
N ILE A 11 -10.58 18.02 47.07
CA ILE A 11 -10.52 17.78 45.63
C ILE A 11 -11.93 17.98 45.09
N THR A 12 -12.17 19.15 44.50
CA THR A 12 -13.36 19.45 43.70
C THR A 12 -13.12 18.91 42.30
N ILE A 13 -13.78 17.80 41.93
CA ILE A 13 -13.81 17.32 40.54
C ILE A 13 -14.80 18.22 39.78
N GLY A 14 -14.27 19.23 39.09
CA GLY A 14 -15.01 19.98 38.09
C GLY A 14 -15.10 19.15 36.82
N VAL A 15 -16.29 18.64 36.50
CA VAL A 15 -16.61 18.12 35.17
C VAL A 15 -16.73 19.33 34.24
N ALA A 16 -15.63 19.68 33.58
CA ALA A 16 -15.69 20.56 32.41
C ALA A 16 -16.23 19.72 31.26
N VAL A 17 -17.49 19.95 30.90
CA VAL A 17 -18.03 19.54 29.60
C VAL A 17 -17.34 20.42 28.56
N ALA A 18 -16.17 20.00 28.10
CA ALA A 18 -15.56 20.56 26.90
C ALA A 18 -16.45 20.11 25.74
N ALA A 19 -17.22 21.06 25.19
CA ALA A 19 -17.81 20.88 23.88
C ALA A 19 -16.68 20.56 22.90
N CYS A 20 -16.74 19.38 22.27
CA CYS A 20 -15.88 19.00 21.17
C CYS A 20 -16.08 20.00 20.03
N SER A 21 -15.23 21.02 19.98
CA SER A 21 -14.96 21.76 18.75
C SER A 21 -14.05 20.85 17.93
N ASP A 22 -14.49 20.51 16.72
CA ASP A 22 -13.79 19.67 15.73
C ASP A 22 -12.51 20.35 15.22
N ASP A 23 -11.56 20.64 16.11
CA ASP A 23 -10.19 20.94 15.72
C ASP A 23 -9.51 19.58 15.48
N SER A 24 -9.76 19.03 14.28
CA SER A 24 -8.99 17.91 13.77
C SER A 24 -7.50 18.30 13.84
N PRO A 25 -6.66 17.56 14.56
CA PRO A 25 -5.24 17.87 14.59
C PRO A 25 -4.73 17.81 13.15
N THR A 26 -4.18 18.93 12.67
CA THR A 26 -3.47 19.00 11.39
C THR A 26 -2.32 18.01 11.45
N VAL A 27 -2.52 16.81 10.91
CA VAL A 27 -1.46 15.87 10.62
C VAL A 27 -0.50 16.61 9.69
N PRO A 28 0.83 16.59 9.95
CA PRO A 28 1.77 17.20 9.04
C PRO A 28 1.56 16.58 7.66
N SER A 29 1.12 17.41 6.70
CA SER A 29 0.99 16.99 5.31
C SER A 29 2.36 16.52 4.85
N VAL A 30 2.46 15.26 4.42
CA VAL A 30 3.63 14.80 3.67
C VAL A 30 3.47 15.44 2.31
N THR A 31 4.23 16.51 2.07
CA THR A 31 4.26 17.11 0.74
C THR A 31 4.75 16.03 -0.22
N PRO A 32 3.99 15.73 -1.29
CA PRO A 32 4.46 14.83 -2.34
C PRO A 32 5.83 15.32 -2.84
N GLN A 33 6.78 14.44 -3.13
CA GLN A 33 8.07 14.81 -3.71
C GLN A 33 7.90 15.38 -5.12
N PHE A 34 6.84 14.99 -5.84
CA PHE A 34 6.47 15.62 -7.10
C PHE A 34 5.71 16.93 -6.82
N VAL A 35 6.35 17.84 -6.11
CA VAL A 35 5.87 19.22 -6.00
C VAL A 35 6.04 19.87 -7.37
N LEU A 36 5.03 20.63 -7.81
CA LEU A 36 5.24 21.63 -8.85
C LEU A 36 6.37 22.54 -8.35
N ALA A 37 7.49 22.56 -9.06
CA ALA A 37 8.58 23.45 -8.70
C ALA A 37 8.02 24.88 -8.72
N PRO A 38 8.21 25.70 -7.67
CA PRO A 38 7.82 27.10 -7.71
C PRO A 38 8.61 27.75 -8.84
N GLY A 39 7.96 27.99 -9.97
CA GLY A 39 8.66 28.26 -11.20
C GLY A 39 7.80 28.97 -12.24
N ASP A 40 8.49 29.66 -13.13
CA ASP A 40 7.92 30.26 -14.32
C ASP A 40 7.24 29.20 -15.20
N PRO A 41 6.22 29.56 -15.99
CA PRO A 41 5.60 28.65 -16.94
C PRO A 41 6.64 28.03 -17.86
N LEU A 42 6.44 26.75 -18.22
CA LEU A 42 7.32 26.07 -19.18
C LEU A 42 7.25 26.77 -20.54
N VAL A 43 8.40 27.25 -21.03
CA VAL A 43 8.55 27.86 -22.36
C VAL A 43 9.45 26.97 -23.20
N CYS A 44 8.96 26.49 -24.35
CA CYS A 44 9.78 25.69 -25.26
C CYS A 44 10.93 26.51 -25.85
N ASP A 45 12.17 26.14 -25.49
CA ASP A 45 13.39 26.66 -26.09
C ASP A 45 14.30 25.48 -26.51
N PHE A 46 14.35 25.19 -27.82
CA PHE A 46 15.17 24.11 -28.35
C PHE A 46 16.69 24.31 -28.14
N PRO A 47 17.27 25.52 -28.28
CA PRO A 47 18.63 25.79 -27.82
C PRO A 47 18.91 25.36 -26.37
N ASP A 48 18.01 25.66 -25.44
CA ASP A 48 18.15 25.29 -24.03
C ASP A 48 17.93 23.79 -23.81
N ALA A 49 16.93 23.17 -24.47
CA ALA A 49 16.76 21.71 -24.48
C ALA A 49 18.02 21.00 -25.00
N ASN A 50 18.65 21.51 -26.05
CA ASN A 50 19.90 20.96 -26.58
C ASN A 50 21.08 21.17 -25.62
N LYS A 51 21.08 22.26 -24.83
CA LYS A 51 22.09 22.51 -23.79
C LYS A 51 21.91 21.54 -22.64
N ALA A 52 20.69 21.34 -22.15
CA ALA A 52 20.36 20.35 -21.13
C ALA A 52 20.76 18.93 -21.58
N ASN A 53 20.46 18.56 -22.83
CA ASN A 53 20.87 17.28 -23.42
C ASN A 53 22.39 17.04 -23.35
N ARG A 54 23.18 18.07 -23.68
CA ARG A 54 24.66 18.00 -23.60
C ARG A 54 25.20 17.96 -22.18
N ASN A 55 24.47 18.50 -21.21
CA ASN A 55 24.86 18.46 -19.80
C ASN A 55 24.55 17.08 -19.20
N TYR A 56 23.42 16.48 -19.58
CA TYR A 56 22.96 15.21 -19.02
C TYR A 56 23.68 13.99 -19.61
N PHE A 57 23.82 13.91 -20.94
CA PHE A 57 24.47 12.76 -21.58
C PHE A 57 25.97 12.98 -21.81
N ALA A 58 26.73 11.88 -21.71
CA ALA A 58 28.17 11.85 -21.93
C ALA A 58 28.55 12.35 -23.33
N LYS A 59 29.69 13.04 -23.41
CA LYS A 59 30.20 13.54 -24.70
C LYS A 59 30.46 12.36 -25.64
N ARG A 60 29.90 12.44 -26.85
CA ARG A 60 30.00 11.41 -27.92
C ARG A 60 29.27 10.10 -27.63
N SER A 61 28.38 10.06 -26.62
CA SER A 61 27.47 8.92 -26.49
C SER A 61 26.49 8.85 -27.66
N GLN A 62 26.01 7.65 -27.95
CA GLN A 62 24.97 7.45 -28.96
C GLN A 62 23.67 8.13 -28.51
N SER A 63 23.33 8.00 -27.23
CA SER A 63 22.14 8.63 -26.62
C SER A 63 22.12 10.15 -26.78
N LEU A 64 23.26 10.83 -26.64
CA LEU A 64 23.36 12.27 -26.89
C LEU A 64 22.99 12.62 -28.34
N ALA A 65 23.47 11.83 -29.31
CA ALA A 65 23.20 12.03 -30.72
C ALA A 65 21.73 11.74 -31.07
N ASP A 66 21.16 10.67 -30.51
CA ASP A 66 19.77 10.27 -30.72
C ASP A 66 18.80 11.31 -30.17
N VAL A 67 18.98 11.73 -28.91
CA VAL A 67 18.14 12.78 -28.29
C VAL A 67 18.29 14.11 -29.03
N LYS A 68 19.49 14.44 -29.52
CA LYS A 68 19.69 15.63 -30.36
C LYS A 68 18.92 15.54 -31.69
N GLY A 69 18.90 14.36 -32.31
CA GLY A 69 18.12 14.10 -33.52
C GLY A 69 16.62 14.29 -33.26
N LEU A 70 16.10 13.66 -32.21
CA LEU A 70 14.70 13.76 -31.80
C LEU A 70 14.29 15.21 -31.45
N LEU A 71 15.14 15.98 -30.76
CA LEU A 71 14.89 17.41 -30.53
C LEU A 71 14.85 18.22 -31.83
N GLY A 72 15.67 17.85 -32.83
CA GLY A 72 15.62 18.42 -34.18
C GLY A 72 14.31 18.12 -34.90
N ASP A 73 13.85 16.87 -34.80
CA ASP A 73 12.59 16.42 -35.39
C ASP A 73 11.38 17.05 -34.70
N MET A 74 11.40 17.18 -33.36
CA MET A 74 10.39 17.93 -32.60
C MET A 74 10.30 19.38 -33.06
N LYS A 75 11.45 20.03 -33.26
CA LYS A 75 11.51 21.39 -33.80
C LYS A 75 10.92 21.48 -35.20
N GLY A 76 11.19 20.49 -36.06
CA GLY A 76 10.66 20.41 -37.41
C GLY A 76 9.14 20.17 -37.45
N ALA A 77 8.62 19.36 -36.53
CA ALA A 77 7.19 19.09 -36.37
C ALA A 77 6.41 20.30 -35.81
N GLY A 78 7.09 21.17 -35.07
CA GLY A 78 6.50 22.31 -34.37
C GLY A 78 6.17 21.95 -32.92
N ALA A 79 6.66 22.78 -31.99
CA ALA A 79 6.40 22.65 -30.56
C ALA A 79 4.88 22.67 -30.28
N GLY A 80 4.45 21.88 -29.30
CA GLY A 80 3.03 21.75 -28.95
C GLY A 80 2.20 20.91 -29.91
N SER A 81 2.80 20.25 -30.90
CA SER A 81 2.09 19.33 -31.80
C SER A 81 2.03 17.90 -31.23
N ALA A 82 1.04 17.11 -31.66
CA ALA A 82 0.94 15.69 -31.30
C ALA A 82 2.20 14.89 -31.70
N THR A 83 2.83 15.23 -32.83
CA THR A 83 4.09 14.63 -33.27
C THR A 83 5.24 15.00 -32.33
N ALA A 84 5.35 16.27 -31.91
CA ALA A 84 6.34 16.68 -30.92
C ALA A 84 6.12 15.97 -29.58
N THR A 85 4.87 15.78 -29.15
CA THR A 85 4.53 14.98 -27.97
C THR A 85 5.00 13.53 -28.08
N SER A 86 4.72 12.86 -29.20
CA SER A 86 5.20 11.47 -29.41
C SER A 86 6.73 11.38 -29.34
N LEU A 87 7.43 12.31 -29.99
CA LEU A 87 8.91 12.37 -29.97
C LEU A 87 9.44 12.70 -28.57
N GLY A 88 8.74 13.54 -27.80
CA GLY A 88 9.09 13.82 -26.41
C GLY A 88 9.04 12.56 -25.53
N PHE A 89 8.01 11.72 -25.71
CA PHE A 89 7.95 10.42 -25.06
C PHE A 89 9.07 9.47 -25.52
N ASP A 90 9.51 9.54 -26.79
CA ASP A 90 10.67 8.76 -27.24
C ASP A 90 11.97 9.23 -26.57
N ILE A 91 12.13 10.55 -26.35
CA ILE A 91 13.24 11.08 -25.57
C ILE A 91 13.18 10.59 -24.11
N PHE A 92 12.01 10.63 -23.47
CA PHE A 92 11.86 10.11 -22.11
C PHE A 92 12.16 8.62 -22.00
N ALA A 93 11.78 7.83 -23.01
CA ALA A 93 12.11 6.41 -23.06
C ALA A 93 13.64 6.19 -23.10
N ILE A 94 14.37 6.97 -23.92
CA ILE A 94 15.83 6.92 -23.95
C ILE A 94 16.43 7.33 -22.59
N MET A 95 15.94 8.41 -21.99
CA MET A 95 16.41 8.86 -20.68
C MET A 95 16.27 7.76 -19.64
N GLY A 96 15.07 7.18 -19.50
CA GLY A 96 14.77 6.10 -18.56
C GLY A 96 15.62 4.84 -18.77
N GLN A 97 15.78 4.42 -20.03
CA GLN A 97 16.62 3.27 -20.37
C GLN A 97 18.09 3.50 -19.98
N GLN A 98 18.63 4.67 -20.27
CA GLN A 98 20.05 4.95 -20.04
C GLN A 98 20.39 5.16 -18.58
N VAL A 99 19.51 5.81 -17.80
CA VAL A 99 19.72 5.94 -16.35
C VAL A 99 19.57 4.60 -15.63
N GLY A 100 18.64 3.73 -16.06
CA GLY A 100 18.55 2.37 -15.53
C GLY A 100 19.82 1.57 -15.82
N ALA A 101 20.29 1.61 -17.06
CA ALA A 101 21.55 0.96 -17.42
C ALA A 101 22.76 1.57 -16.69
N PHE A 102 22.79 2.88 -16.43
CA PHE A 102 23.84 3.54 -15.65
C PHE A 102 23.90 2.99 -14.22
N HIS A 103 22.76 2.90 -13.53
CA HIS A 103 22.70 2.42 -12.14
C HIS A 103 23.02 0.92 -12.01
N THR A 104 22.72 0.12 -13.03
CA THR A 104 23.12 -1.30 -13.08
C THR A 104 24.54 -1.52 -13.63
N GLY A 105 25.31 -0.46 -13.90
CA GLY A 105 26.67 -0.52 -14.44
C GLY A 105 26.77 -0.97 -15.92
N GLY A 106 25.64 -0.97 -16.64
CA GLY A 106 25.52 -1.36 -18.04
C GLY A 106 25.64 -0.22 -19.06
N SER A 107 25.69 1.05 -18.62
CA SER A 107 25.85 2.20 -19.52
C SER A 107 26.77 3.28 -18.93
N SER A 108 27.54 3.93 -19.80
CA SER A 108 28.31 5.14 -19.51
C SER A 108 27.75 6.36 -20.23
N ASP A 109 26.55 6.25 -20.81
CA ASP A 109 25.95 7.32 -21.61
C ASP A 109 25.39 8.47 -20.77
N VAL A 110 25.09 8.22 -19.49
CA VAL A 110 24.70 9.27 -18.53
C VAL A 110 25.96 9.82 -17.85
N ALA A 111 26.14 11.14 -17.91
CA ALA A 111 27.27 11.84 -17.28
C ALA A 111 26.84 12.97 -16.34
N GLY A 112 25.62 13.46 -16.49
CA GLY A 112 25.04 14.49 -15.64
C GLY A 112 24.42 13.93 -14.36
N SER A 113 24.11 14.85 -13.46
CA SER A 113 23.41 14.63 -12.21
C SER A 113 21.90 14.37 -12.40
N PRO A 114 21.20 13.84 -11.38
CA PRO A 114 19.74 13.73 -11.39
C PRO A 114 19.03 15.06 -11.68
N ALA A 115 19.54 16.18 -11.15
CA ALA A 115 19.00 17.51 -11.42
C ALA A 115 19.13 17.93 -12.89
N GLU A 116 20.23 17.57 -13.57
CA GLU A 116 20.39 17.81 -15.00
C GLU A 116 19.47 16.93 -15.85
N GLY A 117 19.14 15.73 -15.37
CA GLY A 117 18.10 14.87 -15.97
C GLY A 117 16.71 15.49 -15.83
N SER A 118 16.39 16.00 -14.64
CA SER A 118 15.15 16.74 -14.36
C SER A 118 15.03 17.99 -15.24
N GLU A 119 16.10 18.75 -15.40
CA GLU A 119 16.14 19.91 -16.30
C GLU A 119 15.86 19.51 -17.75
N LEU A 120 16.54 18.47 -18.27
CA LEU A 120 16.28 17.97 -19.63
C LEU A 120 14.83 17.52 -19.80
N ALA A 121 14.27 16.81 -18.82
CA ALA A 121 12.88 16.36 -18.88
C ALA A 121 11.91 17.55 -18.98
N ASN A 122 12.10 18.59 -18.17
CA ASN A 122 11.28 19.81 -18.22
C ASN A 122 11.42 20.58 -19.54
N GLN A 123 12.63 20.67 -20.10
CA GLN A 123 12.85 21.31 -21.40
C GLN A 123 12.15 20.56 -22.54
N VAL A 124 12.12 19.22 -22.48
CA VAL A 124 11.37 18.40 -23.43
C VAL A 124 9.86 18.59 -23.22
N LEU A 125 9.37 18.53 -21.98
CA LEU A 125 7.96 18.77 -21.64
C LEU A 125 7.45 20.12 -22.14
N ALA A 126 8.26 21.17 -21.99
CA ALA A 126 7.92 22.51 -22.46
C ALA A 126 7.62 22.56 -23.98
N CYS A 127 8.21 21.66 -24.75
CA CYS A 127 8.05 21.56 -26.20
C CYS A 127 6.97 20.56 -26.65
N MET A 128 6.38 19.79 -25.73
CA MET A 128 5.26 18.89 -25.99
C MET A 128 3.93 19.64 -25.97
N ASP A 129 2.86 19.01 -26.43
CA ASP A 129 1.50 19.56 -26.38
C ASP A 129 1.00 19.64 -24.92
N PRO A 130 0.81 20.85 -24.36
CA PRO A 130 0.34 21.01 -22.98
C PRO A 130 -1.08 20.51 -22.78
N ALA A 131 -1.90 20.42 -23.84
CA ALA A 131 -3.23 19.82 -23.74
C ALA A 131 -3.16 18.30 -23.54
N VAL A 132 -2.06 17.67 -23.96
CA VAL A 132 -1.82 16.24 -23.78
C VAL A 132 -1.04 15.97 -22.50
N THR A 133 -0.07 16.80 -22.11
CA THR A 133 0.72 16.56 -20.88
C THR A 133 0.03 17.06 -19.62
N GLN A 134 -0.86 18.05 -19.74
CA GLN A 134 -1.54 18.74 -18.62
C GLN A 134 -0.59 19.41 -17.61
N VAL A 135 0.66 19.68 -18.02
CA VAL A 135 1.69 20.31 -17.19
C VAL A 135 1.91 21.74 -17.65
N ALA A 136 1.67 22.70 -16.74
CA ALA A 136 1.90 24.13 -17.01
C ALA A 136 3.22 24.66 -16.40
N THR A 137 3.76 23.97 -15.40
CA THR A 137 4.93 24.40 -14.63
C THR A 137 5.96 23.28 -14.53
N ALA A 138 7.21 23.64 -14.29
CA ALA A 138 8.28 22.67 -14.10
C ALA A 138 7.96 21.70 -12.95
N MET A 139 8.37 20.44 -13.12
CA MET A 139 8.31 19.39 -12.11
C MET A 139 9.70 18.97 -11.67
N ASP A 140 9.84 18.47 -10.45
CA ASP A 140 11.09 17.89 -10.01
C ASP A 140 11.13 16.37 -10.24
N PHE A 141 11.87 15.94 -11.26
CA PHE A 141 12.14 14.52 -11.54
C PHE A 141 13.44 14.02 -10.92
N SER A 142 14.13 14.82 -10.10
CA SER A 142 15.47 14.45 -9.60
C SER A 142 15.43 13.11 -8.87
N GLY A 143 14.43 12.88 -8.01
CA GLY A 143 14.24 11.60 -7.32
C GLY A 143 14.00 10.41 -8.25
N SER A 144 13.44 10.65 -9.45
CA SER A 144 13.22 9.61 -10.48
C SER A 144 14.46 9.24 -11.28
N PHE A 145 15.52 10.05 -11.21
CA PHE A 145 16.83 9.76 -11.82
C PHE A 145 17.86 9.22 -10.82
N GLU A 146 17.55 9.21 -9.52
CA GLU A 146 18.38 8.58 -8.50
C GLU A 146 18.33 7.04 -8.59
N SER A 147 19.23 6.33 -7.89
CA SER A 147 19.34 4.88 -7.98
C SER A 147 18.08 4.13 -7.54
N GLY A 148 17.32 4.70 -6.59
CA GLY A 148 16.02 4.18 -6.18
C GLY A 148 14.84 4.71 -7.00
N GLY A 149 15.08 5.59 -7.97
CA GLY A 149 14.03 6.15 -8.83
C GLY A 149 13.54 5.17 -9.89
N GLY A 150 12.50 5.57 -10.61
CA GLY A 150 12.04 4.92 -11.83
C GLY A 150 11.55 5.96 -12.83
N PHE A 151 11.82 5.75 -14.11
CA PHE A 151 11.41 6.64 -15.19
C PHE A 151 11.22 5.80 -16.46
N CYS A 152 9.98 5.61 -16.90
CA CYS A 152 9.70 4.71 -18.00
C CYS A 152 8.48 5.16 -18.81
N VAL A 153 8.47 4.90 -20.11
CA VAL A 153 7.35 5.25 -20.99
C VAL A 153 6.59 3.99 -21.40
N ARG A 154 5.25 4.04 -21.34
CA ARG A 154 4.33 2.92 -21.55
C ARG A 154 3.08 3.35 -22.35
N GLY A 155 2.28 2.41 -22.85
CA GLY A 155 1.08 2.65 -23.68
C GLY A 155 1.35 2.91 -25.17
N GLY A 156 2.54 2.58 -25.68
CA GLY A 156 2.99 2.89 -27.04
C GLY A 156 3.12 1.69 -27.99
N GLY A 157 2.91 0.45 -27.53
CA GLY A 157 2.98 -0.75 -28.37
C GLY A 157 2.77 -2.07 -27.61
N SER A 158 2.81 -3.19 -28.34
CA SER A 158 2.69 -4.54 -27.76
C SER A 158 3.98 -5.00 -27.08
N GLY A 159 3.89 -5.66 -25.92
CA GLY A 159 5.02 -6.32 -25.25
C GLY A 159 5.73 -5.46 -24.20
N GLU A 160 5.00 -4.54 -23.57
CA GLU A 160 5.58 -3.65 -22.56
C GLU A 160 5.86 -4.37 -21.25
N SER A 161 7.09 -4.24 -20.76
CA SER A 161 7.49 -4.74 -19.46
C SER A 161 6.97 -3.85 -18.33
N PRO A 162 6.81 -4.37 -17.11
CA PRO A 162 6.54 -3.56 -15.92
C PRO A 162 7.53 -2.41 -15.75
N CYS A 163 7.09 -1.32 -15.14
CA CYS A 163 7.95 -0.20 -14.79
C CYS A 163 8.61 -0.50 -13.44
N ILE A 164 9.91 -0.78 -13.42
CA ILE A 164 10.63 -1.16 -12.20
C ILE A 164 11.62 -0.04 -11.86
N THR A 165 11.77 0.27 -10.59
CA THR A 165 12.82 1.18 -10.10
C THR A 165 14.20 0.61 -10.44
N TYR A 166 15.21 1.45 -10.61
CA TYR A 166 16.51 0.98 -11.13
C TYR A 166 17.25 0.05 -10.17
N ASP A 167 16.96 0.18 -8.88
CA ASP A 167 17.45 -0.70 -7.82
C ASP A 167 16.68 -2.03 -7.75
N GLY A 168 15.60 -2.19 -8.53
CA GLY A 168 14.76 -3.39 -8.57
C GLY A 168 13.82 -3.53 -7.37
N PHE A 169 13.77 -2.57 -6.46
CA PHE A 169 13.04 -2.70 -5.20
C PHE A 169 11.55 -2.47 -5.30
N ALA A 170 11.09 -1.67 -6.26
CA ALA A 170 9.68 -1.41 -6.46
C ALA A 170 9.33 -1.44 -7.94
N GLY A 171 8.04 -1.60 -8.24
CA GLY A 171 7.58 -1.45 -9.60
C GLY A 171 6.07 -1.33 -9.71
N LEU A 172 5.65 -1.05 -10.93
CA LEU A 172 4.28 -0.87 -11.33
C LEU A 172 3.98 -1.67 -12.60
N ALA A 173 2.84 -2.36 -12.58
CA ALA A 173 2.30 -3.13 -13.69
C ALA A 173 0.81 -2.81 -13.87
N PRO A 174 0.25 -3.00 -15.08
CA PRO A 174 -1.19 -2.94 -15.30
C PRO A 174 -1.92 -4.04 -14.49
N PRO A 175 -3.25 -3.92 -14.30
CA PRO A 175 -4.07 -4.95 -13.68
C PRO A 175 -3.91 -6.33 -14.35
N PRO A 176 -4.21 -7.44 -13.65
CA PRO A 176 -4.15 -8.76 -14.26
C PRO A 176 -5.00 -8.82 -15.53
N LEU A 177 -4.47 -9.48 -16.56
CA LEU A 177 -5.10 -9.64 -17.89
C LEU A 177 -5.18 -8.37 -18.74
N ALA A 178 -4.63 -7.24 -18.27
CA ALA A 178 -4.42 -6.03 -19.05
C ALA A 178 -2.94 -5.85 -19.39
N ASP A 179 -2.66 -5.15 -20.49
CA ASP A 179 -1.37 -4.53 -20.79
C ASP A 179 -1.49 -3.01 -20.61
N PHE A 180 -0.37 -2.27 -20.62
CA PHE A 180 -0.43 -0.81 -20.47
C PHE A 180 -1.22 -0.12 -21.59
N THR A 181 -1.31 -0.72 -22.78
CA THR A 181 -2.07 -0.14 -23.90
C THR A 181 -3.58 -0.24 -23.64
N THR A 182 -4.07 -1.40 -23.22
CA THR A 182 -5.47 -1.62 -22.85
C THR A 182 -5.83 -0.89 -21.56
N TRP A 183 -4.90 -0.85 -20.61
CA TRP A 183 -5.09 -0.21 -19.31
C TRP A 183 -5.18 1.31 -19.40
N PHE A 184 -4.29 1.97 -20.15
CA PHE A 184 -4.40 3.41 -20.40
C PHE A 184 -5.47 3.78 -21.44
N GLY A 185 -6.13 2.79 -22.04
CA GLY A 185 -7.03 2.93 -23.17
C GLY A 185 -6.28 3.23 -24.48
N LEU A 186 -7.03 3.55 -25.55
CA LEU A 186 -6.45 3.96 -26.85
C LEU A 186 -5.68 5.31 -26.79
N ALA A 187 -5.35 5.79 -25.61
CA ALA A 187 -4.63 7.02 -25.33
C ALA A 187 -3.15 6.93 -25.75
N PRO A 188 -2.47 8.08 -25.96
CA PRO A 188 -1.05 8.10 -26.29
C PRO A 188 -0.18 7.53 -25.16
N LYS A 189 1.09 7.27 -25.50
CA LYS A 189 2.18 6.97 -24.56
C LYS A 189 2.07 7.82 -23.28
N ARG A 190 2.35 7.20 -22.14
CA ARG A 190 2.45 7.85 -20.83
C ARG A 190 3.84 7.67 -20.27
N LEU A 191 4.33 8.69 -19.58
CA LEU A 191 5.48 8.57 -18.70
C LEU A 191 4.99 8.08 -17.35
N ILE A 192 5.59 7.04 -16.80
CA ILE A 192 5.48 6.63 -15.40
C ILE A 192 6.81 6.99 -14.75
N TYR A 193 6.74 7.67 -13.61
CA TYR A 193 7.92 8.06 -12.87
C TYR A 193 7.71 7.83 -11.38
N ALA A 194 8.79 7.41 -10.72
CA ALA A 194 8.81 6.92 -9.36
C ALA A 194 9.97 7.54 -8.61
N ALA A 195 9.80 7.87 -7.33
CA ALA A 195 10.87 8.37 -6.48
C ALA A 195 10.77 7.78 -5.06
N PRO A 196 11.92 7.48 -4.41
CA PRO A 196 11.92 7.02 -3.04
C PRO A 196 11.61 8.15 -2.06
N LEU A 197 10.80 7.87 -1.04
CA LEU A 197 10.39 8.82 -0.03
C LEU A 197 11.16 8.65 1.28
N ASN A 198 11.56 9.77 1.87
CA ASN A 198 12.17 9.78 3.21
C ASN A 198 11.13 9.59 4.31
N ILE A 199 9.89 10.01 4.09
CA ILE A 199 8.82 10.03 5.11
C ILE A 199 7.57 9.38 4.52
N PHE A 200 6.99 8.48 5.29
CA PHE A 200 5.66 7.93 5.04
C PHE A 200 4.93 7.88 6.37
N ILE A 201 3.76 8.51 6.45
CA ILE A 201 2.96 8.55 7.68
C ILE A 201 2.01 7.37 7.66
N SER A 202 2.24 6.43 8.56
CA SER A 202 1.43 5.24 8.76
C SER A 202 1.15 5.06 10.25
N ASN A 203 -0.03 4.51 10.54
CA ASN A 203 -0.42 3.95 11.83
C ASN A 203 0.18 2.54 12.05
N GLU A 204 0.86 2.00 11.05
CA GLU A 204 1.57 0.73 11.07
C GLU A 204 3.09 0.94 10.99
N VAL A 205 3.84 -0.11 11.34
CA VAL A 205 5.30 -0.07 11.25
C VAL A 205 5.71 -0.16 9.79
N VAL A 206 6.37 0.87 9.26
CA VAL A 206 6.92 0.81 7.90
C VAL A 206 8.15 -0.10 7.88
N VAL A 207 8.06 -1.24 7.19
CA VAL A 207 9.09 -2.29 7.15
C VAL A 207 9.82 -2.42 5.82
N GLY A 208 9.32 -1.76 4.77
CA GLY A 208 9.95 -1.71 3.45
C GLY A 208 10.33 -0.30 3.00
N GLY A 209 10.70 -0.20 1.72
CA GLY A 209 10.85 1.09 1.05
C GLY A 209 9.53 1.88 1.03
N ARG A 210 9.64 3.14 0.61
CA ARG A 210 8.52 4.06 0.48
C ARG A 210 8.70 4.74 -0.86
N TYR A 211 7.66 4.77 -1.67
CA TYR A 211 7.74 5.31 -3.01
C TYR A 211 6.55 6.20 -3.29
N GLU A 212 6.80 7.19 -4.11
CA GLU A 212 5.75 7.92 -4.82
C GLU A 212 5.85 7.53 -6.27
N VAL A 213 4.74 7.15 -6.88
CA VAL A 213 4.64 6.90 -8.32
C VAL A 213 3.58 7.81 -8.89
N SER A 214 3.85 8.38 -10.06
CA SER A 214 2.93 9.23 -10.79
C SER A 214 3.07 9.03 -12.30
N THR A 215 2.19 9.65 -13.08
CA THR A 215 2.20 9.58 -14.55
C THR A 215 2.05 10.93 -15.24
N LEU A 216 2.55 11.02 -16.49
CA LEU A 216 2.24 12.11 -17.42
C LEU A 216 1.63 11.60 -18.74
N PRO A 217 0.53 12.20 -19.21
CA PRO A 217 -0.35 13.09 -18.43
C PRO A 217 -0.80 12.46 -17.13
N ASP A 218 -1.13 13.31 -16.17
CA ASP A 218 -1.76 12.86 -14.94
C ASP A 218 -3.04 12.11 -15.32
N ALA A 219 -3.00 10.79 -15.16
CA ALA A 219 -4.23 10.03 -15.11
C ALA A 219 -4.75 10.25 -13.70
N ALA A 220 -5.75 11.12 -13.56
CA ALA A 220 -6.85 10.71 -12.71
C ALA A 220 -7.27 9.35 -13.28
N MET A 221 -6.85 8.27 -12.64
CA MET A 221 -7.30 6.94 -12.98
C MET A 221 -8.77 6.94 -12.66
N ASP A 222 -9.59 7.30 -13.65
CA ASP A 222 -11.01 7.11 -13.53
C ASP A 222 -11.23 5.65 -13.14
N ASN A 223 -12.17 5.40 -12.23
CA ASN A 223 -12.49 4.08 -11.70
C ASN A 223 -12.79 3.05 -12.82
N SER A 224 -12.92 3.51 -14.06
CA SER A 224 -13.06 2.74 -15.30
C SER A 224 -11.79 2.05 -15.80
N LEU A 225 -10.57 2.52 -15.50
CA LEU A 225 -9.33 1.89 -15.98
C LEU A 225 -8.90 0.68 -15.13
N GLY A 226 -9.44 0.52 -13.92
CA GLY A 226 -9.06 -0.55 -13.00
C GLY A 226 -7.72 -0.31 -12.30
N LYS A 227 -7.50 -1.01 -11.18
CA LYS A 227 -6.41 -0.74 -10.24
C LYS A 227 -5.04 -1.11 -10.81
N ALA A 228 -4.06 -0.22 -10.71
CA ALA A 228 -2.67 -0.55 -11.02
C ALA A 228 -2.15 -1.57 -10.01
N ILE A 229 -1.26 -2.47 -10.40
CA ILE A 229 -0.52 -3.32 -9.45
C ILE A 229 0.80 -2.64 -9.15
N VAL A 230 1.02 -2.27 -7.89
CA VAL A 230 2.36 -1.95 -7.37
C VAL A 230 2.93 -3.15 -6.65
N GLY A 231 4.26 -3.26 -6.68
CA GLY A 231 5.01 -4.30 -5.99
C GLY A 231 6.22 -3.72 -5.31
N MET A 232 6.62 -4.33 -4.20
CA MET A 232 7.81 -3.95 -3.44
C MET A 232 8.55 -5.16 -2.87
N CYS A 233 9.88 -5.14 -2.99
CA CYS A 233 10.77 -6.10 -2.36
C CYS A 233 10.98 -5.78 -0.88
N VAL A 234 10.79 -6.78 -0.02
CA VAL A 234 11.02 -6.67 1.42
C VAL A 234 11.93 -7.82 1.87
N PRO A 235 13.04 -7.56 2.58
CA PRO A 235 14.04 -8.58 2.92
C PRO A 235 13.55 -9.66 3.89
N ASN A 236 12.43 -9.45 4.59
CA ASN A 236 11.83 -10.42 5.49
C ASN A 236 10.32 -10.45 5.23
N PHE A 237 9.85 -11.48 4.55
CA PHE A 237 8.43 -11.69 4.30
C PHE A 237 7.78 -12.23 5.58
N GLY A 238 7.10 -11.34 6.29
CA GLY A 238 6.06 -11.69 7.25
C GLY A 238 4.70 -11.65 6.56
N ASN A 239 3.79 -12.51 7.01
CA ASN A 239 2.40 -12.55 6.54
C ASN A 239 1.59 -11.32 6.98
N GLU A 240 2.18 -10.52 7.86
CA GLU A 240 1.71 -9.25 8.37
C GLU A 240 2.06 -8.06 7.45
N ASN A 241 2.87 -8.27 6.41
CA ASN A 241 3.31 -7.22 5.50
C ASN A 241 2.29 -6.94 4.39
N ARG A 242 2.07 -5.66 4.09
CA ARG A 242 1.09 -5.20 3.09
C ARG A 242 1.45 -3.85 2.51
N VAL A 243 0.96 -3.59 1.30
CA VAL A 243 1.12 -2.27 0.67
C VAL A 243 0.01 -1.34 1.14
N GLN A 244 0.42 -0.28 1.84
CA GLN A 244 -0.45 0.85 2.16
C GLN A 244 -0.23 1.95 1.13
N HIS A 245 -1.31 2.42 0.54
CA HIS A 245 -1.39 3.51 -0.43
C HIS A 245 -2.00 4.74 0.26
N ARG A 246 -1.60 5.95 -0.14
CA ARG A 246 -2.14 7.21 0.38
C ARG A 246 -2.46 8.15 -0.76
N GLU A 247 -3.74 8.21 -1.12
CA GLU A 247 -4.25 9.22 -2.05
C GLU A 247 -3.92 10.62 -1.54
N ALA A 248 -3.72 11.56 -2.47
CA ALA A 248 -3.40 12.95 -2.17
C ALA A 248 -4.58 13.63 -1.44
N GLY A 249 -4.61 13.55 -0.10
CA GLY A 249 -5.64 14.19 0.73
C GLY A 249 -6.22 13.36 1.88
N ASP A 250 -5.35 12.76 2.71
CA ASP A 250 -5.65 12.26 4.07
C ASP A 250 -6.23 10.85 4.26
N ARG A 251 -6.37 10.00 3.24
CA ARG A 251 -6.76 8.60 3.47
C ARG A 251 -5.70 7.61 3.00
N ALA A 252 -5.09 6.94 3.97
CA ALA A 252 -4.31 5.76 3.71
C ALA A 252 -5.27 4.59 3.42
N THR A 253 -5.30 4.11 2.20
CA THR A 253 -6.02 2.90 1.79
C THR A 253 -5.03 1.75 1.71
N ILE A 254 -5.30 0.64 2.40
CA ILE A 254 -4.57 -0.58 2.11
C ILE A 254 -5.15 -1.20 0.86
N THR A 255 -4.23 -1.55 0.00
CA THR A 255 -4.50 -2.02 -1.33
C THR A 255 -4.94 -3.48 -1.32
N LEU A 256 -5.78 -3.87 -2.29
CA LEU A 256 -6.06 -5.28 -2.56
C LEU A 256 -4.74 -5.98 -2.88
N LEU A 257 -4.55 -7.17 -2.37
CA LEU A 257 -3.26 -7.83 -2.43
C LEU A 257 -3.07 -8.46 -3.79
N TYR A 258 -1.91 -8.20 -4.37
CA TYR A 258 -1.54 -8.80 -5.65
C TYR A 258 -0.16 -9.42 -5.53
N ASP A 259 0.04 -10.54 -6.20
CA ASP A 259 1.36 -11.15 -6.33
C ASP A 259 2.12 -10.35 -7.40
N PRO A 260 3.16 -9.58 -7.03
CA PRO A 260 3.94 -8.83 -7.99
C PRO A 260 4.92 -9.77 -8.68
N THR A 261 4.41 -10.74 -9.47
CA THR A 261 5.20 -11.74 -10.21
C THR A 261 6.26 -11.12 -11.12
N PHE A 262 6.16 -9.82 -11.41
CA PHE A 262 7.15 -9.04 -12.13
C PHE A 262 8.42 -8.70 -11.33
N LEU A 263 8.36 -8.74 -10.00
CA LEU A 263 9.50 -8.63 -9.12
C LEU A 263 10.09 -10.02 -8.88
N THR A 264 10.98 -10.44 -9.79
CA THR A 264 11.61 -11.77 -9.73
C THR A 264 12.93 -11.79 -8.97
N LEU A 265 13.46 -10.61 -8.61
CA LEU A 265 14.81 -10.42 -8.08
C LEU A 265 14.78 -9.51 -6.85
N CYS A 266 14.09 -9.92 -5.79
CA CYS A 266 14.26 -9.28 -4.49
C CYS A 266 15.60 -9.70 -3.89
N PHE A 267 16.64 -8.97 -4.25
CA PHE A 267 17.88 -8.99 -3.48
C PHE A 267 17.62 -8.28 -2.15
N PRO A 268 18.11 -8.80 -1.01
CA PRO A 268 18.02 -8.05 0.24
C PRO A 268 18.71 -6.69 0.04
N PRO A 269 18.07 -5.56 0.42
CA PRO A 269 18.70 -4.27 0.32
C PRO A 269 19.98 -4.25 1.16
N PRO A 270 21.00 -3.48 0.77
CA PRO A 270 22.07 -3.14 1.70
C PRO A 270 21.39 -2.52 2.95
N PRO A 271 21.78 -2.95 4.16
CA PRO A 271 21.11 -2.53 5.38
C PRO A 271 21.02 -0.99 5.43
N PRO A 272 19.86 -0.41 5.79
CA PRO A 272 19.72 1.03 5.84
C PRO A 272 20.80 1.60 6.76
N SER A 273 21.52 2.62 6.29
CA SER A 273 22.41 3.38 7.15
C SER A 273 21.57 3.98 8.28
N SER A 274 21.76 3.46 9.49
CA SER A 274 20.98 3.79 10.68
C SER A 274 21.18 5.27 11.08
N GLY A 275 20.40 6.16 10.49
CA GLY A 275 20.19 7.52 10.97
C GLY A 275 19.08 7.53 12.03
N ILE A 276 19.40 7.07 13.25
CA ILE A 276 18.47 7.15 14.38
C ILE A 276 18.42 8.62 14.84
N GLY A 277 17.40 9.36 14.38
CA GLY A 277 17.07 10.68 14.91
C GLY A 277 16.44 10.58 16.29
N LEU A 278 16.89 11.42 17.22
CA LEU A 278 16.59 11.41 18.67
C LEU A 278 15.13 11.74 19.07
N LEU A 279 14.16 11.68 18.14
CA LEU A 279 12.79 12.20 18.31
C LEU A 279 11.67 11.14 18.15
N GLY A 280 12.00 9.84 18.14
CA GLY A 280 11.01 8.76 17.97
C GLY A 280 9.88 8.74 19.01
N TRP A 281 10.16 9.13 20.25
CA TRP A 281 9.20 9.05 21.38
C TRP A 281 8.04 10.07 21.30
N ALA A 282 8.16 11.11 20.46
CA ALA A 282 7.11 12.12 20.32
C ALA A 282 5.97 11.67 19.39
N ARG A 283 6.16 10.63 18.57
CA ARG A 283 5.15 10.08 17.65
C ARG A 283 4.11 9.20 18.35
N ASP A 284 4.53 8.39 19.32
CA ASP A 284 3.67 7.44 20.04
C ASP A 284 2.49 8.11 20.79
N LEU A 285 2.61 9.42 21.07
CA LEU A 285 1.57 10.20 21.76
C LEU A 285 0.50 10.79 20.82
N PHE A 286 0.79 10.90 19.52
CA PHE A 286 -0.14 11.45 18.53
C PHE A 286 -0.98 10.38 17.80
N ASP A 287 -0.51 9.13 17.77
CA ASP A 287 -1.19 8.03 17.06
C ASP A 287 -2.47 7.52 17.76
N TRP A 288 -2.66 7.83 19.06
CA TRP A 288 -3.86 7.40 19.81
C TRP A 288 -5.17 8.10 19.37
N ALA A 289 -5.09 9.22 18.65
CA ALA A 289 -6.26 10.08 18.37
C ALA A 289 -6.70 10.14 16.89
N SER A 290 -6.08 9.38 15.98
CA SER A 290 -6.39 9.47 14.54
C SER A 290 -7.43 8.42 14.08
N PRO A 291 -8.33 8.75 13.12
CA PRO A 291 -9.30 7.80 12.57
C PRO A 291 -8.61 6.67 11.79
N LYS A 292 -8.95 5.43 12.16
CA LYS A 292 -8.36 4.19 11.65
C LYS A 292 -8.84 3.89 10.23
N PRO A 293 -7.96 3.64 9.26
CA PRO A 293 -8.40 3.24 7.93
C PRO A 293 -8.80 1.75 7.87
N LEU A 294 -9.43 1.35 6.75
CA LEU A 294 -10.06 0.04 6.49
C LEU A 294 -9.12 -0.78 5.59
N PHE A 295 -8.76 -2.03 5.93
CA PHE A 295 -7.46 -2.55 5.49
C PHE A 295 -7.25 -4.07 5.36
N ALA A 296 -6.56 -4.55 4.30
CA ALA A 296 -6.27 -5.96 3.95
C ALA A 296 -4.94 -6.53 4.46
N ALA A 297 -4.72 -7.86 4.53
CA ALA A 297 -3.45 -8.48 4.96
C ALA A 297 -2.99 -9.60 4.00
N ALA A 298 -1.70 -9.67 3.61
CA ALA A 298 -1.21 -10.62 2.59
C ALA A 298 -0.28 -11.72 3.09
N THR A 299 -0.56 -12.91 2.56
CA THR A 299 0.38 -14.01 2.34
C THR A 299 0.52 -14.28 0.85
N LEU A 300 1.66 -13.97 0.24
CA LEU A 300 1.92 -14.36 -1.16
C LEU A 300 3.37 -14.79 -1.39
N ALA A 301 3.51 -15.84 -2.19
CA ALA A 301 4.70 -16.64 -2.34
C ALA A 301 5.73 -16.01 -3.29
N GLY A 302 6.87 -15.57 -2.73
CA GLY A 302 8.16 -15.76 -3.40
C GLY A 302 8.80 -14.60 -4.18
N GLY A 303 8.30 -13.36 -4.14
CA GLY A 303 8.96 -12.29 -4.91
C GLY A 303 8.68 -10.83 -4.56
N GLY A 304 7.86 -10.51 -3.56
CA GLY A 304 7.55 -9.12 -3.21
C GLY A 304 6.17 -8.98 -2.57
N THR A 305 5.91 -7.89 -1.86
CA THR A 305 4.59 -7.52 -1.36
C THR A 305 3.94 -6.60 -2.39
N GLY A 306 2.79 -7.00 -2.94
CA GLY A 306 2.09 -6.21 -3.96
C GLY A 306 0.70 -5.78 -3.54
N GLY A 307 0.18 -4.78 -4.27
CA GLY A 307 -1.01 -4.03 -3.93
C GLY A 307 -1.67 -3.39 -5.14
N GLY A 308 -3.00 -3.37 -5.17
CA GLY A 308 -3.81 -2.65 -6.16
C GLY A 308 -4.08 -1.21 -5.74
N ILE A 309 -3.58 -0.22 -6.49
CA ILE A 309 -3.80 1.21 -6.23
C ILE A 309 -4.85 1.80 -7.17
N ASP A 310 -5.76 2.59 -6.62
CA ASP A 310 -6.86 3.27 -7.33
C ASP A 310 -6.41 4.59 -7.98
N ASP A 311 -5.32 5.17 -7.50
CA ASP A 311 -4.67 6.36 -8.02
C ASP A 311 -3.15 6.16 -7.97
N LEU A 312 -2.38 6.89 -8.77
CA LEU A 312 -0.92 6.83 -8.68
C LEU A 312 -0.44 7.84 -7.64
N SER A 313 -0.10 7.35 -6.46
CA SER A 313 0.36 8.19 -5.37
C SER A 313 1.37 7.49 -4.44
N LEU A 314 1.44 7.92 -3.19
CA LEU A 314 2.42 7.44 -2.22
C LEU A 314 2.05 6.02 -1.77
N PHE A 315 3.00 5.10 -1.78
CA PHE A 315 2.83 3.78 -1.18
C PHE A 315 4.07 3.32 -0.41
N ALA A 316 3.86 2.45 0.55
CA ALA A 316 4.91 1.81 1.32
C ALA A 316 4.50 0.40 1.74
N VAL A 317 5.49 -0.44 2.04
CA VAL A 317 5.20 -1.69 2.75
C VAL A 317 5.21 -1.44 4.24
N VAL A 318 4.09 -1.76 4.86
CA VAL A 318 3.86 -1.67 6.28
C VAL A 318 3.60 -3.07 6.86
N SER A 319 3.93 -3.24 8.13
CA SER A 319 3.63 -4.42 8.92
C SER A 319 2.51 -4.09 9.88
N ALA A 320 1.45 -4.89 9.82
CA ALA A 320 0.35 -4.83 10.77
C ALA A 320 0.76 -5.23 12.20
N GLY A 321 1.99 -5.73 12.41
CA GLY A 321 2.41 -6.30 13.68
C GLY A 321 1.79 -7.69 13.93
N ALA A 322 1.84 -8.14 15.18
CA ALA A 322 1.32 -9.45 15.56
C ALA A 322 -0.23 -9.50 15.43
N ILE A 323 -0.76 -10.64 15.00
CA ILE A 323 -2.20 -10.88 15.00
C ILE A 323 -2.68 -10.95 16.45
N ASN A 324 -3.71 -10.16 16.77
CA ASN A 324 -4.45 -10.20 18.02
C ASN A 324 -5.90 -10.59 17.71
N LEU A 325 -6.29 -11.79 18.11
CA LEU A 325 -7.68 -12.22 18.00
C LEU A 325 -8.49 -11.72 19.21
N ARG A 326 -9.72 -11.28 18.97
CA ARG A 326 -10.68 -10.96 20.04
C ARG A 326 -12.10 -11.29 19.63
N PHE A 327 -12.90 -11.74 20.59
CA PHE A 327 -14.35 -11.78 20.43
C PHE A 327 -14.90 -10.35 20.54
N THR A 328 -15.39 -9.80 19.43
CA THR A 328 -16.07 -8.49 19.39
C THR A 328 -17.54 -8.61 19.79
N VAL A 329 -18.14 -9.78 19.53
CA VAL A 329 -19.42 -10.20 20.10
C VAL A 329 -19.23 -11.55 20.76
N GLN A 330 -19.45 -11.60 22.07
CA GLN A 330 -19.31 -12.80 22.89
C GLN A 330 -20.52 -13.74 22.71
N PRO A 331 -20.33 -15.06 22.79
CA PRO A 331 -21.44 -15.98 22.93
C PRO A 331 -22.18 -15.68 24.24
N VAL A 332 -23.50 -15.87 24.21
CA VAL A 332 -24.40 -15.71 25.36
C VAL A 332 -25.06 -17.04 25.70
N ASP A 333 -25.65 -17.12 26.89
CA ASP A 333 -26.40 -18.30 27.31
C ASP A 333 -27.52 -18.61 26.30
N GLY A 334 -27.75 -19.91 26.07
CA GLY A 334 -28.71 -20.40 25.09
C GLY A 334 -29.41 -21.67 25.55
N PHE A 335 -30.15 -22.28 24.63
CA PHE A 335 -30.90 -23.51 24.87
C PHE A 335 -30.45 -24.62 23.92
N LEU A 336 -30.63 -25.86 24.36
CA LEU A 336 -30.26 -27.06 23.62
C LEU A 336 -30.87 -27.07 22.22
N ASN A 337 -30.04 -27.33 21.19
CA ASN A 337 -30.46 -27.37 19.78
C ASN A 337 -31.12 -26.08 19.26
N GLN A 338 -31.05 -24.97 19.99
CA GLN A 338 -31.47 -23.67 19.50
C GLN A 338 -30.30 -22.92 18.89
N THR A 339 -30.62 -22.10 17.90
CA THR A 339 -29.66 -21.17 17.31
C THR A 339 -29.22 -20.16 18.35
N LEU A 340 -27.91 -20.05 18.54
CA LEU A 340 -27.28 -19.00 19.32
C LEU A 340 -27.25 -17.71 18.52
N ASP A 341 -27.19 -16.59 19.24
CA ASP A 341 -26.91 -15.30 18.66
C ASP A 341 -25.56 -15.30 17.93
N THR A 342 -25.44 -14.42 16.93
CA THR A 342 -24.23 -14.31 16.11
C THR A 342 -23.02 -14.01 16.98
N VAL A 343 -22.02 -14.88 16.88
CA VAL A 343 -20.70 -14.67 17.49
C VAL A 343 -19.81 -13.96 16.47
N VAL A 344 -19.06 -12.95 16.92
CA VAL A 344 -18.16 -12.19 16.03
C VAL A 344 -16.75 -12.24 16.60
N VAL A 345 -15.83 -12.71 15.78
CA VAL A 345 -14.39 -12.72 16.07
C VAL A 345 -13.76 -11.67 15.17
N GLY A 346 -12.90 -10.84 15.74
CA GLY A 346 -12.08 -9.91 14.99
C GLY A 346 -10.60 -10.23 15.13
N ALA A 347 -9.85 -10.00 14.05
CA ALA A 347 -8.40 -10.15 13.99
C ALA A 347 -7.77 -8.78 13.71
N PHE A 348 -6.91 -8.33 14.62
CA PHE A 348 -6.34 -6.99 14.60
C PHE A 348 -4.84 -6.99 14.89
N GLY A 349 -4.11 -6.10 14.24
CA GLY A 349 -2.70 -5.84 14.49
C GLY A 349 -2.49 -4.67 15.43
N ASP A 350 -1.27 -4.13 15.41
CA ASP A 350 -0.90 -2.90 16.09
C ASP A 350 -1.84 -1.75 15.66
N GLY A 351 -2.21 -0.89 16.61
CA GLY A 351 -3.18 0.19 16.36
C GLY A 351 -4.63 -0.27 16.12
N ASP A 352 -4.97 -1.52 16.47
CA ASP A 352 -6.23 -2.21 16.11
C ASP A 352 -6.44 -2.36 14.60
N THR A 353 -5.37 -2.54 13.84
CA THR A 353 -5.50 -2.55 12.39
C THR A 353 -6.05 -3.89 11.89
N PRO A 354 -7.18 -3.96 11.18
CA PRO A 354 -7.79 -5.23 10.80
C PRO A 354 -6.92 -6.09 9.88
N PHE A 355 -7.04 -7.40 10.02
CA PHE A 355 -6.56 -8.40 9.06
C PHE A 355 -7.74 -8.87 8.19
N ILE A 356 -7.74 -8.59 6.88
CA ILE A 356 -8.73 -9.13 5.92
C ILE A 356 -8.22 -10.45 5.37
N ASP A 357 -9.16 -11.28 4.93
CA ASP A 357 -8.87 -12.55 4.28
C ASP A 357 -8.10 -13.53 5.18
N LEU A 358 -8.11 -13.27 6.49
CA LEU A 358 -7.54 -14.17 7.48
C LEU A 358 -8.56 -15.27 7.78
N GLY A 359 -8.15 -16.52 7.55
CA GLY A 359 -8.90 -17.69 7.98
C GLY A 359 -8.99 -17.73 9.50
N ILE A 360 -10.21 -17.85 10.01
CA ILE A 360 -10.51 -18.05 11.43
C ILE A 360 -11.28 -19.36 11.56
N THR A 361 -10.79 -20.23 12.44
CA THR A 361 -11.49 -21.44 12.85
C THR A 361 -12.00 -21.28 14.28
N LEU A 362 -13.26 -21.62 14.48
CA LEU A 362 -13.99 -21.60 15.73
C LEU A 362 -14.29 -23.03 16.14
N SER A 363 -13.89 -23.39 17.35
CA SER A 363 -14.20 -24.68 17.95
C SER A 363 -14.82 -24.49 19.33
N ILE A 364 -15.60 -25.47 19.77
CA ILE A 364 -16.17 -25.49 21.11
C ILE A 364 -15.32 -26.35 22.03
N PHE A 365 -15.09 -25.87 23.25
CA PHE A 365 -14.49 -26.68 24.30
C PHE A 365 -15.11 -26.37 25.66
N GLY A 366 -15.31 -27.39 26.47
CA GLY A 366 -16.01 -27.29 27.74
C GLY A 366 -16.72 -28.58 28.11
N ASN A 367 -17.24 -28.62 29.34
CA ASN A 367 -18.00 -29.74 29.92
C ASN A 367 -17.28 -31.12 29.97
N ASN A 368 -16.32 -31.24 30.90
CA ASN A 368 -15.84 -32.49 31.53
C ASN A 368 -16.05 -33.80 30.73
N SER A 369 -15.43 -33.91 29.55
CA SER A 369 -15.35 -35.15 28.73
C SER A 369 -16.58 -35.51 27.88
N VAL A 370 -17.54 -34.59 27.67
CA VAL A 370 -18.63 -34.79 26.70
C VAL A 370 -18.30 -34.05 25.41
N ASN A 371 -18.15 -34.78 24.31
CA ASN A 371 -17.98 -34.20 22.98
C ASN A 371 -19.30 -33.53 22.56
N ALA A 372 -19.42 -32.23 22.81
CA ALA A 372 -20.49 -31.41 22.24
C ALA A 372 -20.14 -31.05 20.79
N THR A 373 -21.15 -31.00 19.93
CA THR A 373 -20.99 -30.63 18.53
C THR A 373 -21.39 -29.17 18.35
N LEU A 374 -20.51 -28.36 17.76
CA LEU A 374 -20.86 -27.02 17.29
C LEU A 374 -21.49 -27.14 15.90
N GLY A 375 -22.81 -27.04 15.84
CA GLY A 375 -23.55 -26.98 14.58
C GLY A 375 -23.61 -25.56 14.04
N GLY A 376 -23.85 -25.43 12.73
CA GLY A 376 -24.15 -24.16 12.08
C GLY A 376 -24.56 -24.36 10.62
N PRO A 377 -24.65 -23.28 9.82
CA PRO A 377 -24.96 -23.40 8.41
C PRO A 377 -23.89 -24.27 7.72
N THR A 378 -24.32 -25.38 7.11
CA THR A 378 -23.43 -26.41 6.55
C THR A 378 -22.97 -26.11 5.12
N ALA A 379 -23.56 -25.09 4.49
CA ALA A 379 -23.15 -24.63 3.16
C ALA A 379 -22.94 -23.12 3.22
N PRO A 380 -21.77 -22.62 2.84
CA PRO A 380 -21.63 -21.20 2.64
C PRO A 380 -22.51 -20.76 1.44
N PRO A 381 -22.93 -19.49 1.37
CA PRO A 381 -23.41 -18.94 0.10
C PRO A 381 -22.32 -19.14 -0.95
N ASP A 382 -22.67 -19.51 -2.18
CA ASP A 382 -21.71 -19.59 -3.29
C ASP A 382 -21.87 -18.36 -4.18
N PRO A 383 -20.87 -17.46 -4.29
CA PRO A 383 -19.56 -17.48 -3.61
C PRO A 383 -19.63 -17.05 -2.13
N VAL A 384 -18.70 -17.53 -1.28
CA VAL A 384 -18.66 -17.20 0.16
C VAL A 384 -18.28 -15.73 0.32
N PRO A 385 -19.17 -14.86 0.82
CA PRO A 385 -18.81 -13.47 1.03
C PRO A 385 -17.79 -13.35 2.18
N PRO A 386 -16.77 -12.50 2.05
CA PRO A 386 -15.90 -12.15 3.18
C PRO A 386 -16.71 -11.70 4.39
N GLY A 387 -16.29 -12.10 5.58
CA GLY A 387 -16.96 -11.79 6.84
C GLY A 387 -18.01 -12.78 7.32
N PHE A 388 -18.20 -13.88 6.59
CA PHE A 388 -19.16 -14.93 6.94
C PHE A 388 -18.46 -16.23 7.32
N GLY A 389 -18.86 -16.81 8.46
CA GLY A 389 -18.44 -18.14 8.89
C GLY A 389 -19.48 -19.22 8.56
N PHE A 390 -19.01 -20.44 8.33
CA PHE A 390 -19.82 -21.64 8.09
C PHE A 390 -19.24 -22.82 8.87
N CYS A 391 -20.03 -23.88 9.10
CA CYS A 391 -19.60 -25.03 9.90
C CYS A 391 -19.49 -26.29 9.06
N VAL A 392 -18.39 -27.03 9.22
CA VAL A 392 -18.20 -28.34 8.61
C VAL A 392 -18.46 -29.39 9.67
N LEU A 393 -19.53 -30.18 9.49
CA LEU A 393 -19.87 -31.29 10.37
C LEU A 393 -19.08 -32.53 9.94
N ASP A 394 -17.82 -32.66 10.36
CA ASP A 394 -17.05 -33.90 10.16
C ASP A 394 -17.18 -34.82 11.38
N GLY A 395 -18.31 -35.52 11.46
CA GLY A 395 -18.49 -36.77 12.20
C GLY A 395 -18.45 -36.74 13.73
N GLN A 396 -17.61 -35.95 14.41
CA GLN A 396 -17.51 -35.94 15.89
C GLN A 396 -17.03 -34.63 16.55
N VAL A 397 -16.54 -33.63 15.81
CA VAL A 397 -16.24 -32.29 16.36
C VAL A 397 -16.68 -31.24 15.34
N GLY A 398 -17.64 -30.40 15.72
CA GLY A 398 -18.07 -29.29 14.88
C GLY A 398 -17.02 -28.18 14.92
N THR A 399 -16.37 -27.92 13.79
CA THR A 399 -15.55 -26.72 13.58
C THR A 399 -16.28 -25.80 12.63
N CYS A 400 -16.23 -24.50 12.93
CA CYS A 400 -16.72 -23.48 12.03
C CYS A 400 -15.57 -22.65 11.51
N SER A 401 -15.50 -22.47 10.20
CA SER A 401 -14.45 -21.69 9.56
C SER A 401 -15.06 -20.51 8.84
N GLY A 402 -14.33 -19.41 8.80
CA GLY A 402 -14.72 -18.23 8.06
C GLY A 402 -13.51 -17.37 7.78
N VAL A 403 -13.73 -16.37 6.93
CA VAL A 403 -12.68 -15.46 6.49
C VAL A 403 -13.09 -14.06 6.90
N THR A 404 -12.17 -13.29 7.45
CA THR A 404 -12.45 -11.92 7.92
C THR A 404 -12.82 -10.97 6.78
N ASP A 405 -13.79 -10.08 7.01
CA ASP A 405 -14.18 -9.00 6.09
C ASP A 405 -13.22 -7.81 6.14
N THR A 406 -13.58 -6.73 5.42
CA THR A 406 -12.88 -5.45 5.38
C THR A 406 -12.68 -4.74 6.72
N LEU A 407 -13.39 -5.17 7.77
CA LEU A 407 -13.27 -4.69 9.14
C LEU A 407 -12.43 -5.63 10.01
N GLY A 408 -11.84 -6.67 9.41
CA GLY A 408 -11.13 -7.73 10.12
C GLY A 408 -12.05 -8.61 10.93
N LEU A 409 -13.35 -8.67 10.60
CA LEU A 409 -14.37 -9.38 11.36
C LEU A 409 -14.88 -10.60 10.60
N VAL A 410 -15.08 -11.70 11.32
CA VAL A 410 -15.82 -12.86 10.85
C VAL A 410 -17.04 -13.08 11.74
N ARG A 411 -18.20 -13.29 11.11
CA ARG A 411 -19.47 -13.49 11.80
C ARG A 411 -19.90 -14.95 11.68
N PHE A 412 -19.99 -15.61 12.83
CA PHE A 412 -20.50 -16.97 12.95
C PHE A 412 -21.96 -16.91 13.42
N GLY A 413 -22.87 -16.87 12.44
CA GLY A 413 -24.31 -16.93 12.68
C GLY A 413 -24.83 -18.36 12.62
N GLY A 414 -26.00 -18.60 13.19
CA GLY A 414 -26.67 -19.91 13.07
C GLY A 414 -26.05 -21.01 13.93
N LEU A 415 -25.17 -20.68 14.88
CA LEU A 415 -24.48 -21.65 15.71
C LEU A 415 -25.47 -22.41 16.61
N SER A 416 -25.24 -23.70 16.87
CA SER A 416 -26.05 -24.49 17.80
C SER A 416 -25.21 -25.51 18.54
N ILE A 417 -25.66 -25.90 19.73
CA ILE A 417 -24.96 -26.88 20.58
C ILE A 417 -25.95 -27.96 21.01
N ASP A 418 -25.55 -29.22 20.84
CA ASP A 418 -26.40 -30.41 21.01
C ASP A 418 -26.34 -31.01 22.43
N LYS A 419 -25.67 -30.34 23.37
CA LYS A 419 -25.51 -30.76 24.76
C LYS A 419 -25.65 -29.59 25.74
N THR A 420 -26.35 -29.81 26.85
CA THR A 420 -26.41 -28.86 27.96
C THR A 420 -25.10 -28.78 28.72
N GLY A 421 -24.74 -27.63 29.27
CA GLY A 421 -23.51 -27.46 30.06
C GLY A 421 -22.90 -26.07 29.95
N GLY A 422 -21.76 -25.86 30.62
CA GLY A 422 -20.96 -24.66 30.49
C GLY A 422 -19.86 -24.84 29.42
N TYR A 423 -19.81 -23.91 28.47
CA TYR A 423 -18.91 -23.98 27.32
C TYR A 423 -18.13 -22.68 27.11
N ARG A 424 -17.03 -22.79 26.38
CA ARG A 424 -16.30 -21.68 25.77
C ARG A 424 -16.07 -21.99 24.30
N LEU A 425 -15.88 -20.94 23.52
CA LEU A 425 -15.44 -21.02 22.14
C LEU A 425 -13.96 -20.66 22.07
N LEU A 426 -13.20 -21.44 21.31
CA LEU A 426 -11.82 -21.15 20.93
C LEU A 426 -11.84 -20.66 19.48
N ALA A 427 -11.36 -19.45 19.25
CA ALA A 427 -11.08 -18.96 17.91
C ALA A 427 -9.57 -19.01 17.66
N GLN A 428 -9.16 -19.57 16.53
CA GLN A 428 -7.76 -19.72 16.11
C GLN A 428 -7.60 -19.17 14.69
N SER A 429 -6.47 -18.55 14.38
CA SER A 429 -6.13 -18.23 12.98
C SER A 429 -5.73 -19.51 12.24
N SER A 430 -6.31 -19.77 11.07
CA SER A 430 -6.16 -21.04 10.35
C SER A 430 -5.34 -20.98 9.07
N ASP A 431 -4.87 -19.80 8.62
CA ASP A 431 -4.14 -19.67 7.36
C ASP A 431 -2.97 -18.66 7.45
N LEU A 432 -1.86 -19.11 8.02
CA LEU A 432 -0.56 -18.52 7.75
C LEU A 432 0.29 -19.61 7.07
N PRO A 433 0.37 -19.67 5.73
CA PRO A 433 1.25 -20.59 5.02
C PRO A 433 2.69 -20.11 5.19
N SER A 434 3.25 -20.27 6.38
CA SER A 434 4.69 -20.19 6.60
C SER A 434 5.10 -21.25 7.62
N PRO A 435 6.04 -22.15 7.28
CA PRO A 435 6.61 -23.10 8.22
C PRO A 435 7.42 -22.43 9.36
N ASP A 436 7.63 -21.11 9.28
CA ASP A 436 8.39 -20.31 10.25
C ASP A 436 7.53 -19.32 11.04
N SER A 437 6.20 -19.35 10.95
CA SER A 437 5.32 -18.55 11.82
C SER A 437 5.14 -19.30 13.16
N PRO A 438 5.76 -18.85 14.26
CA PRO A 438 5.55 -19.48 15.55
C PRO A 438 4.20 -18.99 16.07
N ASP A 439 3.33 -19.94 16.36
CA ASP A 439 2.08 -19.82 17.10
C ASP A 439 0.88 -19.30 16.30
N ALA A 440 -0.03 -20.21 15.95
CA ALA A 440 -1.42 -19.86 15.66
C ALA A 440 -1.93 -18.98 16.81
N THR A 441 -2.43 -17.78 16.49
CA THR A 441 -2.98 -16.90 17.53
C THR A 441 -4.33 -17.45 17.93
N GLU A 442 -4.58 -17.53 19.23
CA GLU A 442 -5.83 -18.06 19.77
C GLU A 442 -6.47 -17.07 20.73
N VAL A 443 -7.79 -17.06 20.76
CA VAL A 443 -8.57 -16.36 21.79
C VAL A 443 -9.72 -17.22 22.27
N VAL A 444 -10.00 -17.12 23.57
CA VAL A 444 -11.06 -17.88 24.24
C VAL A 444 -12.19 -16.94 24.62
N SER A 445 -13.43 -17.36 24.34
CA SER A 445 -14.62 -16.61 24.72
C SER A 445 -14.86 -16.61 26.23
N ASN A 446 -15.79 -15.76 26.66
CA ASN A 446 -16.39 -15.90 27.99
C ASN A 446 -17.10 -17.25 28.12
N LEU A 447 -17.24 -17.70 29.37
CA LEU A 447 -18.07 -18.87 29.71
C LEU A 447 -19.54 -18.53 29.46
N PHE A 448 -20.25 -19.42 28.78
CA PHE A 448 -21.70 -19.35 28.59
C PHE A 448 -22.32 -20.74 28.80
N HIS A 449 -23.63 -20.79 29.01
CA HIS A 449 -24.36 -22.01 29.36
C HIS A 449 -25.40 -22.37 28.31
N ILE A 450 -25.53 -23.68 28.08
CA ILE A 450 -26.63 -24.26 27.32
C ILE A 450 -27.60 -24.92 28.30
N HIS A 451 -28.78 -24.34 28.38
CA HIS A 451 -29.90 -24.80 29.17
C HIS A 451 -30.68 -25.89 28.43
N PRO A 452 -31.36 -26.78 29.16
CA PRO A 452 -32.19 -27.83 28.57
C PRO A 452 -33.34 -27.30 27.71
#